data_AF-A0A8J4QZF3-F1
#
_entry.id   AF-A0A8J4QZF3-F1
#
_cell.length_a   1.000
_cell.length_b   1.000
_cell.length_c   1.000
_cell.angle_alpha   90.00
_cell.angle_beta   90.00
_cell.angle_gamma   90.00
#
_symmetry.space_group_name_H-M   'P 1'
#
loop_
_entity.id
_entity.type
_entity.pdbx_description
1 polymer ?
#
loop_
_entity_poly.entity_id
_entity_poly.type
_entity_poly.pdbx_seq_one_letter_code
_entity_poly.pdbx_strand_id
1 'polypeptide(L)'
;MLQVAVGDVIYIEANSGAVKRVGRSDAFATEFDLEPEEYVPLPQGEVHKKKEIVQDAITNVKQQCSDFVMTRNIQCREMTEDVQRQMAGLNFQDNKNASAYNNYPSVGHQNQRSNSQQQADPRPQAPSYQPPEQPTMPGYGPSQADYS
;
A
#
# COMPACT_ATOMS: atom_id res chain seq x y z
N MET A 1 14.08 -18.05 -41.67
CA MET A 1 14.28 -17.91 -40.22
C MET A 1 15.79 -17.93 -40.03
N LEU A 2 16.40 -16.86 -39.51
CA LEU A 2 17.84 -16.85 -39.26
C LEU A 2 18.13 -17.91 -38.20
N GLN A 3 18.90 -18.93 -38.57
CA GLN A 3 19.25 -20.02 -37.66
C GLN A 3 20.25 -19.48 -36.63
N VAL A 4 20.01 -19.75 -35.35
CA VAL A 4 20.96 -19.45 -34.28
C VAL A 4 21.97 -20.58 -34.22
N ALA A 5 23.26 -20.24 -34.20
CA ALA A 5 24.38 -21.17 -34.10
C ALA A 5 25.21 -20.91 -32.84
N VAL A 6 26.04 -21.88 -32.46
CA VAL A 6 27.03 -21.69 -31.39
C VAL A 6 28.01 -20.61 -31.82
N GLY A 7 28.20 -19.60 -30.96
CA GLY A 7 29.01 -18.41 -31.25
C GLY A 7 28.18 -17.16 -31.51
N ASP A 8 26.85 -17.25 -31.57
CA ASP A 8 25.98 -16.09 -31.75
C ASP A 8 25.65 -15.40 -30.42
N VAL A 9 25.61 -14.07 -30.44
CA VAL A 9 25.05 -13.26 -29.35
C VAL A 9 23.55 -13.10 -29.58
N ILE A 10 22.75 -13.44 -28.57
CA ILE A 10 21.30 -13.41 -28.63
C ILE A 10 20.69 -12.63 -27.46
N TYR A 11 19.54 -12.01 -27.70
CA TYR A 11 18.66 -11.49 -26.66
C TYR A 11 17.40 -12.35 -26.55
N ILE A 12 17.06 -12.75 -25.32
CA ILE A 12 15.84 -13.50 -25.03
C ILE A 12 14.90 -12.58 -24.24
N GLU A 13 13.72 -12.32 -24.80
CA GLU A 13 12.67 -11.61 -24.08
C GLU A 13 11.96 -12.57 -23.11
N ALA A 14 12.11 -12.34 -21.80
CA ALA A 14 11.64 -13.27 -20.77
C ALA A 14 10.13 -13.56 -20.80
N ASN A 15 9.29 -12.58 -21.19
CA ASN A 15 7.84 -12.72 -21.16
C ASN A 15 7.28 -13.53 -22.34
N SER A 16 7.88 -13.37 -23.52
CA SER A 16 7.41 -13.98 -24.77
C SER A 16 8.21 -15.21 -25.17
N GLY A 17 9.43 -15.37 -24.63
CA GLY A 17 10.41 -16.35 -25.09
C GLY A 17 11.00 -16.00 -26.47
N ALA A 18 10.73 -14.81 -27.00
CA ALA A 18 11.23 -14.42 -28.30
C ALA A 18 12.75 -14.28 -28.28
N VAL A 19 13.41 -14.95 -29.22
CA VAL A 19 14.87 -14.90 -29.41
C VAL A 19 15.18 -13.95 -30.56
N LYS A 20 16.02 -12.95 -30.29
CA LYS A 20 16.56 -12.04 -31.30
C LYS A 20 18.06 -12.29 -31.42
N ARG A 21 18.52 -12.68 -32.61
CA ARG A 21 19.95 -12.81 -32.91
C ARG A 21 20.52 -11.42 -33.14
N VAL A 22 21.53 -11.06 -32.36
CA VAL A 22 22.20 -9.75 -32.44
C VAL A 22 23.33 -9.81 -33.46
N GLY A 23 24.14 -10.87 -33.44
CA GLY A 23 25.30 -11.00 -34.32
C GLY A 23 26.18 -12.16 -33.94
N ARG A 24 27.29 -12.31 -34.66
CA ARG A 24 28.34 -13.27 -34.35
C ARG A 24 29.22 -12.70 -33.23
N SER A 25 29.65 -13.50 -32.27
CA SER A 25 30.53 -12.97 -31.20
C SER A 25 31.94 -12.69 -31.74
N ASP A 26 32.51 -11.55 -31.36
CA ASP A 26 33.90 -11.15 -31.71
C ASP A 26 34.95 -12.20 -31.32
N ALA A 27 34.67 -13.03 -30.30
CA ALA A 27 35.55 -14.11 -29.87
C ALA A 27 35.70 -15.23 -30.93
N PHE A 28 34.80 -15.26 -31.92
CA PHE A 28 34.79 -16.22 -33.02
C PHE A 28 35.21 -15.58 -34.35
N ALA A 29 35.55 -14.29 -34.38
CA ALA A 29 36.06 -13.63 -35.57
C ALA A 29 37.44 -14.20 -35.92
N THR A 30 37.62 -14.61 -37.18
CA THR A 30 38.94 -14.93 -37.72
C THR A 30 39.39 -13.83 -38.66
N GLU A 31 40.71 -13.58 -38.74
CA GLU A 31 41.28 -12.50 -39.57
C GLU A 31 41.03 -12.66 -41.07
N PHE A 32 40.50 -13.81 -41.50
CA PHE A 32 40.17 -14.13 -42.90
C PHE A 32 38.68 -14.36 -43.13
N ASP A 33 37.82 -13.98 -42.18
CA ASP A 33 36.39 -14.16 -42.37
C ASP A 33 35.83 -13.12 -43.35
N LEU A 34 35.40 -13.61 -44.51
CA LEU A 34 34.82 -12.81 -45.58
C LEU A 34 33.28 -12.83 -45.52
N GLU A 35 32.69 -13.47 -44.51
CA GLU A 35 31.25 -13.51 -44.32
C GLU A 35 30.70 -12.17 -43.81
N PRO A 36 29.53 -11.72 -44.32
CA PRO A 36 28.94 -10.42 -43.99
C PRO A 36 28.21 -10.40 -42.63
N GLU A 37 28.58 -11.27 -41.68
CA GLU A 37 27.93 -11.34 -40.38
C GLU A 37 28.41 -10.20 -39.47
N GLU A 38 27.47 -9.49 -38.83
CA GLU A 38 27.80 -8.41 -37.90
C GLU A 38 28.42 -9.00 -36.62
N TYR A 39 29.72 -8.76 -36.45
CA TYR A 39 30.47 -9.14 -35.27
C TYR A 39 30.18 -8.19 -34.11
N VAL A 40 29.76 -8.75 -32.98
CA VAL A 40 29.38 -8.01 -31.77
C VAL A 40 30.12 -8.50 -30.53
N PRO A 41 30.46 -7.60 -29.60
CA PRO A 41 31.16 -7.97 -28.38
C PRO A 41 30.28 -8.81 -27.47
N LEU A 42 30.92 -9.59 -26.61
CA LEU A 42 30.20 -10.35 -25.58
C LEU A 42 29.46 -9.39 -24.63
N PRO A 43 28.21 -9.72 -24.24
CA PRO A 43 27.48 -8.93 -23.26
C PRO A 43 28.27 -8.75 -21.97
N GLN A 44 28.35 -7.51 -21.50
CA GLN A 44 29.03 -7.17 -20.24
C GLN A 44 28.05 -7.12 -19.07
N GLY A 45 28.48 -7.63 -17.92
CA GLY A 45 27.69 -7.66 -16.69
C GLY A 45 26.75 -8.85 -16.59
N GLU A 46 25.67 -8.71 -15.82
CA GLU A 46 24.72 -9.79 -15.58
C GLU A 46 23.87 -10.11 -16.82
N VAL A 47 23.83 -11.39 -17.20
CA VAL A 47 23.04 -11.88 -18.34
C VAL A 47 21.54 -11.95 -18.04
N HIS A 48 21.16 -12.07 -16.76
CA HIS A 48 19.79 -12.07 -16.27
C HIS A 48 19.47 -10.78 -15.51
N LYS A 49 19.11 -9.71 -16.22
CA LYS A 49 18.74 -8.45 -15.58
C LYS A 49 17.28 -8.48 -15.14
N LYS A 50 17.02 -8.70 -13.84
CA LYS A 50 15.69 -8.53 -13.27
C LYS A 50 15.46 -7.04 -12.99
N LYS A 51 14.56 -6.40 -13.72
CA LYS A 51 14.20 -4.99 -13.46
C LYS A 51 13.44 -4.91 -12.14
N GLU A 52 13.94 -4.15 -11.18
CA GLU A 52 13.39 -4.01 -9.82
C GLU A 52 12.11 -3.14 -9.76
N ILE A 53 11.20 -3.31 -10.73
CA ILE A 53 10.02 -2.43 -10.94
C ILE A 53 8.97 -2.57 -9.83
N VAL A 54 8.93 -3.75 -9.20
CA VAL A 54 7.83 -4.11 -8.30
C VAL A 54 7.81 -3.21 -7.06
N GLN A 55 8.97 -2.94 -6.47
CA GLN A 55 9.06 -2.15 -5.25
C GLN A 55 8.69 -0.69 -5.49
N ASP A 56 9.17 -0.11 -6.59
CA ASP A 56 8.87 1.27 -6.99
C ASP A 56 7.38 1.45 -7.29
N ALA A 57 6.77 0.51 -8.02
CA ALA A 57 5.34 0.55 -8.31
C ALA A 57 4.50 0.52 -7.02
N ILE A 58 4.87 -0.32 -6.06
CA ILE A 58 4.17 -0.42 -4.76
C ILE A 58 4.30 0.89 -3.98
N THR A 59 5.52 1.44 -3.90
CA THR A 59 5.76 2.71 -3.18
C THR A 59 4.96 3.85 -3.79
N ASN A 60 4.91 3.93 -5.13
CA ASN A 60 4.15 4.95 -5.84
C ASN A 60 2.64 4.85 -5.56
N VAL A 61 2.08 3.65 -5.59
CA VAL A 61 0.66 3.43 -5.26
C VAL A 61 0.35 3.82 -3.82
N LYS A 62 1.22 3.45 -2.87
CA LYS A 62 1.06 3.83 -1.46
C LYS A 62 1.06 5.35 -1.27
N GLN A 63 1.96 6.05 -1.94
CA GLN A 63 2.03 7.51 -1.87
C GLN A 63 0.76 8.14 -2.44
N GLN A 64 0.29 7.71 -3.62
CA GLN A 64 -0.94 8.24 -4.21
C GLN A 64 -2.17 8.01 -3.33
N CYS A 65 -2.28 6.84 -2.69
CA CYS A 65 -3.37 6.58 -1.73
C CYS A 65 -3.30 7.52 -0.52
N SER A 66 -2.10 7.77 0.01
CA SER A 66 -1.90 8.71 1.11
C SER A 66 -2.31 10.14 0.71
N ASP A 67 -1.85 10.60 -0.45
CA ASP A 67 -2.15 11.93 -0.97
C ASP A 67 -3.65 12.12 -1.24
N PHE A 68 -4.31 11.07 -1.76
CA PHE A 68 -5.76 11.07 -1.99
C PHE A 68 -6.53 11.23 -0.67
N VAL A 69 -6.21 10.42 0.33
CA VAL A 69 -6.86 10.48 1.65
C VAL A 69 -6.60 11.82 2.32
N MET A 70 -5.37 12.33 2.26
CA MET A 70 -5.00 13.63 2.83
C MET A 70 -5.77 14.78 2.17
N THR A 71 -5.82 14.81 0.84
CA THR A 71 -6.55 15.84 0.08
C THR A 71 -8.03 15.85 0.45
N ARG A 72 -8.64 14.66 0.58
CA ARG A 72 -10.05 14.53 0.96
C ARG A 72 -10.28 14.91 2.42
N ASN A 73 -9.37 14.55 3.34
CA ASN A 73 -9.46 14.94 4.74
C ASN A 73 -9.40 16.47 4.91
N ILE A 74 -8.51 17.14 4.19
CA ILE A 74 -8.42 18.61 4.21
C ILE A 74 -9.73 19.21 3.70
N GLN A 75 -10.23 18.77 2.54
CA GLN A 75 -11.48 19.29 1.98
C GLN A 75 -12.69 19.05 2.89
N CYS A 76 -12.81 17.86 3.48
CA CYS A 76 -13.92 17.57 4.40
C CYS A 76 -13.87 18.46 5.65
N ARG A 77 -12.67 18.74 6.15
CA ARG A 77 -12.47 19.66 7.27
C ARG A 77 -12.88 21.08 6.89
N GLU A 78 -12.40 21.59 5.76
CA GLU A 78 -12.75 22.93 5.24
C GLU A 78 -14.26 23.09 5.07
N MET A 79 -14.93 22.10 4.46
CA MET A 79 -16.38 22.13 4.29
C MET A 79 -17.13 22.21 5.63
N THR A 80 -16.66 21.49 6.64
CA THR A 80 -17.29 21.50 7.97
C THR A 80 -17.04 22.83 8.69
N GLU A 81 -15.83 23.38 8.56
CA GLU A 81 -15.47 24.69 9.11
C GLU A 81 -16.30 25.81 8.45
N ASP A 82 -16.54 25.73 7.14
CA ASP A 82 -17.41 26.66 6.40
C ASP A 82 -18.86 26.61 6.89
N VAL A 83 -19.44 25.41 7.06
CA VAL A 83 -20.80 25.25 7.59
C VAL A 83 -20.91 25.82 9.01
N GLN A 84 -19.94 25.52 9.87
CA GLN A 84 -19.92 26.03 11.24
C GLN A 84 -19.83 27.56 11.28
N ARG A 85 -19.02 28.14 10.39
CA ARG A 85 -18.86 29.59 10.26
C ARG A 85 -20.14 30.27 9.77
N GLN A 86 -20.85 29.67 8.82
CA GLN A 86 -22.13 30.19 8.35
C GLN A 86 -23.20 30.16 9.45
N MET A 87 -23.31 29.05 10.18
CA MET A 87 -24.26 28.93 11.30
C MET A 87 -23.99 29.93 12.42
N ALA A 88 -22.72 30.20 12.74
CA ALA A 88 -22.33 31.21 13.73
C ALA A 88 -22.55 32.67 13.23
N GLY A 89 -22.65 32.89 11.92
CA GLY A 89 -22.88 34.19 11.30
C GLY A 89 -24.35 34.59 11.16
N LEU A 90 -25.29 33.66 11.42
CA LEU A 90 -26.72 33.95 11.46
C LEU A 90 -27.07 34.63 12.79
N ASN A 91 -26.85 35.94 12.84
CA ASN A 91 -27.39 36.80 13.89
C ASN A 91 -28.93 36.83 13.74
N PHE A 92 -29.65 36.23 14.68
CA PHE A 92 -31.11 36.40 14.79
C PHE A 92 -31.41 37.86 15.15
N GLN A 93 -31.91 38.66 14.20
CA GLN A 93 -32.59 39.91 14.48
C GLN A 93 -34.00 39.61 15.01
N ASP A 94 -34.10 39.23 16.28
CA ASP A 94 -35.38 39.30 16.99
C ASP A 94 -35.60 40.75 17.43
N ASN A 95 -36.24 41.54 16.57
CA ASN A 95 -36.91 42.76 16.96
C ASN A 95 -38.42 42.53 17.02
N LYS A 96 -38.92 42.13 18.19
CA LYS A 96 -40.23 42.55 18.68
C LYS A 96 -40.34 42.34 20.20
N ASN A 97 -40.51 43.47 20.87
CA ASN A 97 -40.96 43.61 22.25
C ASN A 97 -42.20 42.74 22.50
N ALA A 98 -42.06 41.74 23.37
CA ALA A 98 -43.17 41.09 24.07
C ALA A 98 -42.65 40.57 25.42
N SER A 99 -42.61 41.49 26.39
CA SER A 99 -42.76 41.10 27.79
C SER A 99 -44.02 40.25 27.97
N ALA A 100 -43.89 39.24 28.85
CA ALA A 100 -44.93 38.56 29.62
C ALA A 100 -45.15 37.08 29.26
N TYR A 101 -44.76 36.25 30.24
CA TYR A 101 -45.09 34.83 30.48
C TYR A 101 -44.40 33.78 29.62
N ASN A 102 -43.31 33.21 30.15
CA ASN A 102 -43.32 31.80 30.58
C ASN A 102 -42.12 31.48 31.48
N ASN A 103 -42.44 30.87 32.62
CA ASN A 103 -41.54 30.49 33.71
C ASN A 103 -41.19 29.00 33.55
N TYR A 104 -39.94 28.69 33.21
CA TYR A 104 -39.34 27.35 33.37
C TYR A 104 -37.94 27.50 33.98
N PRO A 105 -37.54 26.66 34.95
CA PRO A 105 -36.26 26.81 35.61
C PRO A 105 -35.10 26.34 34.71
N SER A 106 -34.05 27.17 34.72
CA SER A 106 -32.77 26.99 34.06
C SER A 106 -31.93 25.89 34.71
N VAL A 107 -31.41 24.96 33.91
CA VAL A 107 -30.26 24.11 34.26
C VAL A 107 -29.04 24.62 33.49
N GLY A 108 -28.06 25.09 34.25
CA GLY A 108 -26.94 25.92 33.79
C GLY A 108 -25.90 25.21 32.92
N HIS A 109 -25.27 26.02 32.09
CA HIS A 109 -24.09 25.71 31.28
C HIS A 109 -22.80 25.72 32.12
N GLN A 110 -21.81 24.90 31.75
CA GLN A 110 -20.42 25.36 31.79
C GLN A 110 -19.62 24.84 30.59
N ASN A 111 -19.37 25.75 29.66
CA ASN A 111 -18.39 25.62 28.59
C ASN A 111 -17.08 26.19 29.15
N GLN A 112 -16.05 25.36 29.34
CA GLN A 112 -14.74 25.80 29.81
C GLN A 112 -13.71 25.59 28.69
N ARG A 113 -13.30 26.69 28.07
CA ARG A 113 -12.12 26.75 27.20
C ARG A 113 -10.91 27.06 28.09
N SER A 114 -9.86 26.25 28.05
CA SER A 114 -8.45 26.69 28.15
C SER A 114 -7.44 25.54 28.12
N ASN A 115 -6.38 25.81 27.36
CA ASN A 115 -4.99 25.37 27.49
C ASN A 115 -4.47 24.11 26.79
N SER A 116 -3.47 24.38 25.96
CA SER A 116 -2.41 23.52 25.45
C SER A 116 -1.79 22.63 26.52
N GLN A 117 -1.78 21.32 26.29
CA GLN A 117 -0.79 20.41 26.85
C GLN A 117 -0.56 19.24 25.88
N GLN A 118 0.66 19.14 25.40
CA GLN A 118 1.22 17.91 24.85
C GLN A 118 1.16 16.84 25.95
N GLN A 119 0.49 15.71 25.73
CA GLN A 119 0.89 14.44 26.33
C GLN A 119 0.20 13.22 25.69
N ALA A 120 1.07 12.38 25.08
CA ALA A 120 0.94 11.00 24.64
C ALA A 120 -0.45 10.40 24.41
N ASP A 121 -0.74 10.11 23.14
CA ASP A 121 -1.78 9.16 22.72
C ASP A 121 -1.70 7.83 23.53
N PRO A 122 -2.83 7.33 24.05
CA PRO A 122 -2.89 5.96 24.54
C PRO A 122 -2.84 5.01 23.35
N ARG A 123 -1.70 4.32 23.23
CA ARG A 123 -1.46 3.10 22.45
C ARG A 123 -2.78 2.36 22.13
N PRO A 124 -3.12 2.11 20.86
CA PRO A 124 -4.23 1.20 20.55
C PRO A 124 -3.90 -0.16 21.18
N GLN A 125 -4.83 -0.68 22.00
CA GLN A 125 -4.69 -1.98 22.65
C GLN A 125 -4.33 -3.03 21.59
N ALA A 126 -3.18 -3.68 21.76
CA ALA A 126 -2.89 -4.89 21.01
C ALA A 126 -3.99 -5.92 21.33
N PRO A 127 -4.47 -6.70 20.34
CA PRO A 127 -5.40 -7.79 20.61
C PRO A 127 -4.80 -8.68 21.71
N SER A 128 -5.58 -8.92 22.76
CA SER A 128 -5.19 -9.83 23.83
C SER A 128 -4.81 -11.18 23.23
N TYR A 129 -3.55 -11.56 23.40
CA TYR A 129 -3.07 -12.87 22.95
C TYR A 129 -3.78 -13.94 23.79
N GLN A 130 -4.65 -14.71 23.15
CA GLN A 130 -5.30 -15.86 23.76
C GLN A 130 -4.38 -17.06 23.51
N PRO A 131 -3.75 -17.65 24.54
CA PRO A 131 -2.93 -18.84 24.33
C PRO A 131 -3.83 -19.99 23.86
N PRO A 132 -3.37 -20.83 22.92
CA PRO A 132 -4.14 -21.98 22.47
C PRO A 132 -4.39 -22.93 23.65
N GLU A 133 -5.65 -23.36 23.80
CA GLU A 133 -6.01 -24.41 24.76
C GLU A 133 -5.23 -25.69 24.41
N GLN A 134 -4.47 -26.21 25.36
CA GLN A 134 -3.84 -27.52 25.20
C GLN A 134 -4.93 -28.59 25.21
N PRO A 135 -5.02 -29.44 24.15
CA PRO A 135 -5.93 -30.57 24.19
C PRO A 135 -5.49 -31.54 25.29
N THR A 136 -6.43 -31.86 26.16
CA THR A 136 -6.31 -32.88 27.20
C THR A 136 -6.10 -34.23 26.53
N MET A 137 -4.97 -34.89 26.80
CA MET A 137 -4.66 -36.24 26.29
C MET A 137 -5.79 -37.22 26.68
N PRO A 138 -6.36 -38.00 25.75
CA PRO A 138 -7.32 -39.04 26.10
C PRO A 138 -6.65 -40.14 26.93
N GLY A 139 -7.19 -40.37 28.13
CA GLY A 139 -6.77 -41.44 29.01
C GLY A 139 -6.95 -42.82 28.37
N TYR A 140 -5.95 -43.67 28.56
CA TYR A 140 -6.00 -45.09 28.20
C TYR A 140 -7.06 -45.79 29.08
N GLY A 141 -8.16 -46.21 28.45
CA GLY A 141 -9.12 -47.18 29.00
C GLY A 141 -9.02 -48.50 28.24
N PRO A 142 -9.15 -49.67 28.91
CA PRO A 142 -8.78 -50.96 28.33
C PRO A 142 -9.79 -51.46 27.29
N SER A 143 -9.27 -51.99 26.18
CA SER A 143 -10.03 -52.62 25.11
C SER A 143 -10.57 -53.97 25.57
N GLN A 144 -11.89 -54.13 25.61
CA GLN A 144 -12.55 -55.41 25.85
C GLN A 144 -12.72 -56.13 24.50
N ALA A 145 -12.12 -57.31 24.36
CA ALA A 145 -12.17 -58.14 23.16
C ALA A 145 -13.48 -58.96 23.14
N ASP A 146 -14.22 -58.88 22.04
CA ASP A 146 -15.36 -59.75 21.75
C ASP A 146 -14.94 -60.75 20.68
N TYR A 147 -14.91 -62.03 21.05
CA TYR A 147 -14.61 -63.16 20.16
C TYR A 147 -15.94 -63.77 19.68
N SER A 148 -16.11 -63.91 18.37
CA SER A 148 -17.01 -64.87 17.73
C SER A 148 -16.25 -65.70 16.72
#